data_AF-F5NZP2-F1
#
_entry.id   AF-F5NZP2-F1
#
_cell.length_a   1.000
_cell.length_b   1.000
_cell.length_c   1.000
_cell.angle_alpha   90.00
_cell.angle_beta   90.00
_cell.angle_gamma   90.00
#
_symmetry.space_group_name_H-M   'P 1'
#
loop_
_entity.id
_entity.type
_entity.pdbx_description
1 polymer ?
#
loop_
_entity_poly.entity_id
_entity_poly.type
_entity_poly.pdbx_seq_one_letter_code
_entity_poly.pdbx_strand_id
1 'polypeptide(L)' 'MAVLGVEIDTEMNNRSNSFGERIVSSENAHVICVVIPTNEEKMIALDAIHLGKVNAPAEFA' A
#
# COMPACT_ATOMS: atom_id res chain seq x y z
N MET A 1 13.10 0.47 16.47
CA MET A 1 13.74 0.24 15.16
C MET A 1 14.88 1.21 14.85
N ALA A 2 15.30 2.07 15.79
CA ALA A 2 16.40 3.02 15.58
C ALA A 2 17.73 2.35 15.18
N VAL A 3 18.03 1.15 15.67
CA VAL A 3 19.23 0.37 15.27
C VAL A 3 19.24 0.00 13.78
N LEU A 4 18.07 -0.05 13.15
CA LEU A 4 17.90 -0.28 11.71
C LEU A 4 17.81 1.04 10.93
N GLY A 5 18.03 2.18 11.58
CA GLY A 5 17.98 3.50 10.96
C GLY A 5 16.56 4.02 10.68
N VAL A 6 15.54 3.46 11.33
CA VAL A 6 14.16 3.98 11.28
C VAL A 6 14.02 5.15 12.26
N GLU A 7 13.58 6.28 11.73
CA GLU A 7 13.23 7.49 12.47
C GLU A 7 11.87 7.99 11.98
N ILE A 8 10.96 8.34 12.89
CA ILE A 8 9.55 8.64 12.58
C ILE A 8 9.27 10.14 12.71
N ASP A 9 8.67 10.71 11.67
CA ASP A 9 8.02 12.01 11.73
C ASP A 9 6.69 11.86 12.49
N THR A 10 6.67 12.38 13.72
CA THR A 10 5.53 12.24 14.62
C THR A 10 4.31 13.03 14.14
N GLU A 11 4.50 14.14 13.45
CA GLU A 11 3.39 14.93 12.91
C GLU A 11 2.70 14.16 11.79
N MET A 12 3.47 13.68 10.81
CA MET A 12 2.93 12.92 9.68
C MET A 12 2.32 11.58 10.12
N ASN A 13 2.92 10.91 11.11
CA ASN A 13 2.41 9.66 11.64
C ASN A 13 1.05 9.82 12.36
N ASN A 14 0.85 10.93 13.09
CA ASN A 14 -0.37 11.17 13.87
C ASN A 14 -1.55 11.66 13.01
N ARG A 15 -1.36 11.92 11.71
CA ARG A 15 -2.46 12.26 10.80
C ARG A 15 -3.45 11.11 10.69
N SER A 16 -4.74 11.45 10.58
CA SER A 16 -5.81 10.48 10.38
C SER A 16 -5.63 9.70 9.08
N ASN A 17 -6.19 8.48 9.03
CA ASN A 17 -6.06 7.64 7.84
C ASN A 17 -6.79 8.18 6.60
N SER A 18 -7.65 9.19 6.76
CA SER A 18 -8.24 9.95 5.65
C SER A 18 -7.20 10.71 4.82
N PHE A 19 -5.98 10.91 5.35
CA PHE A 19 -4.85 11.44 4.58
C PHE A 19 -4.35 10.47 3.51
N GLY A 20 -4.72 9.18 3.60
CA GLY A 20 -4.38 8.17 2.60
C GLY A 20 -2.92 7.70 2.68
N GLU A 21 -2.38 7.37 1.50
CA GLU A 21 -0.99 6.94 1.31
C GLU A 21 -0.02 8.06 1.67
N ARG A 22 0.94 7.79 2.57
CA ARG A 22 1.86 8.82 3.09
C ARG A 22 3.17 8.27 3.61
N ILE A 23 4.20 9.11 3.55
CA ILE A 23 5.49 8.89 4.23
C ILE A 23 5.36 9.36 5.68
N VAL A 24 5.90 8.58 6.61
CA VAL A 24 5.91 8.87 8.06
C VAL A 24 7.31 8.77 8.67
N SER A 25 8.36 8.55 7.87
CA SER A 25 9.74 8.65 8.32
C SER A 25 10.25 10.09 8.28
N SER A 26 11.14 10.44 9.21
CA SER A 26 11.89 11.70 9.17
C SER A 26 12.74 11.82 7.90
N GLU A 27 13.06 13.04 7.46
CA GLU A 27 13.92 13.29 6.29
C GLU A 27 15.33 12.66 6.42
N ASN A 28 15.82 12.54 7.66
CA ASN A 28 17.14 11.97 7.96
C ASN A 28 17.12 10.45 8.18
N ALA A 29 15.96 9.80 8.07
CA ALA A 29 15.85 8.37 8.28
C ALA A 29 16.62 7.60 7.19
N HIS A 30 17.36 6.55 7.59
CA HIS A 30 18.02 5.65 6.64
C HIS A 30 17.04 4.67 5.96
N VAL A 31 15.85 4.50 6.53
CA VAL A 31 14.79 3.63 6.01
C VAL A 31 13.50 4.43 5.92
N ILE A 32 12.92 4.47 4.70
CA ILE A 32 11.64 5.12 4.45
C ILE A 32 10.52 4.28 5.08
N CYS A 33 9.68 4.93 5.88
CA CYS A 33 8.49 4.32 6.46
C CYS A 33 7.24 4.98 5.87
N VAL A 34 6.25 4.17 5.48
CA VAL A 34 5.03 4.64 4.84
C VAL A 34 3.79 3.98 5.43
N VAL A 35 2.67 4.67 5.35
CA VAL A 35 1.33 4.09 5.54
C VAL A 35 0.67 4.03 4.17
N ILE A 36 0.27 2.83 3.75
CA ILE A 36 -0.48 2.60 2.52
C ILE A 36 -1.79 1.90 2.92
N PRO A 37 -2.96 2.55 2.81
CA PRO A 37 -4.22 1.88 3.01
C PRO A 37 -4.37 0.74 1.99
N THR A 38 -4.46 -0.50 2.49
CA THR A 38 -4.72 -1.64 1.62
C THR A 38 -6.11 -1.54 1.01
N ASN A 39 -6.27 -2.13 -0.18
CA ASN A 39 -7.56 -2.29 -0.82
C ASN A 39 -7.56 -3.60 -1.61
N GLU A 40 -7.92 -4.67 -0.91
CA GLU A 40 -7.93 -6.02 -1.46
C GLU A 40 -9.02 -6.17 -2.54
N GLU A 41 -10.17 -5.53 -2.37
CA GLU A 41 -11.25 -5.53 -3.36
C GLU A 41 -10.82 -4.91 -4.69
N LYS A 42 -10.04 -3.83 -4.64
CA LYS A 42 -9.45 -3.21 -5.83
C LYS A 42 -8.46 -4.16 -6.49
N MET A 43 -7.61 -4.85 -5.74
CA MET A 43 -6.68 -5.82 -6.31
C MET A 43 -7.40 -7.00 -6.96
N ILE A 44 -8.43 -7.53 -6.32
CA ILE A 44 -9.29 -8.59 -6.88
C ILE A 44 -9.98 -8.12 -8.17
N ALA A 45 -10.53 -6.90 -8.17
CA ALA A 45 -11.18 -6.35 -9.35
C ALA A 45 -10.19 -6.10 -10.50
N LEU A 46 -8.97 -5.65 -10.20
CA LEU A 46 -7.91 -5.49 -11.20
C LEU A 46 -7.55 -6.84 -11.83
N ASP A 47 -7.43 -7.89 -11.02
CA ASP A 47 -7.17 -9.25 -11.50
C ASP A 47 -8.34 -9.76 -12.35
N ALA A 48 -9.59 -9.56 -11.93
CA ALA A 48 -10.77 -9.94 -12.70
C ALA A 48 -10.84 -9.21 -14.06
N ILE A 49 -10.53 -7.92 -14.11
CA ILE A 49 -10.45 -7.14 -15.36
C ILE A 49 -9.33 -7.66 -16.26
N HIS A 50 -8.19 -8.01 -15.68
CA HIS A 50 -7.05 -8.55 -16.43
C HIS A 50 -7.39 -9.92 -17.02
N LEU A 51 -7.92 -10.84 -16.22
CA LEU A 51 -8.33 -12.17 -16.63
C LEU A 51 -9.49 -12.13 -17.65
N GLY A 52 -10.41 -11.18 -17.53
CA GLY A 52 -11.49 -10.98 -18.50
C GLY A 52 -11.03 -10.59 -19.92
N LYS A 53 -9.77 -10.17 -20.10
CA LYS A 53 -9.16 -9.93 -21.43
C LYS A 53 -8.52 -11.18 -22.03
N VAL A 54 -8.29 -12.20 -21.22
CA VAL A 54 -7.74 -13.48 -21.69
C VAL A 54 -8.89 -14.25 -22.32
N ASN A 55 -8.75 -14.61 -23.60
CA ASN A 55 -9.70 -15.49 -24.29
C ASN A 55 -9.49 -16.94 -23.80
N ALA A 56 -9.86 -17.20 -22.54
CA ALA A 56 -9.98 -18.55 -22.03
C ALA A 56 -11.39 -19.07 -22.36
N PRO A 57 -11.53 -20.28 -22.93
CA PRO A 57 -12.84 -20.90 -23.00
C PRO A 57 -13.37 -21.06 -21.57
N ALA A 58 -14.60 -20.63 -21.33
CA ALA A 58 -15.25 -20.86 -20.06
C ALA A 58 -15.53 -22.37 -19.94
N GLU A 59 -14.70 -23.09 -19.18
CA GLU A 59 -15.02 -24.43 -18.73
C GLU A 59 -16.04 -24.32 -17.60
N PHE A 60 -17.31 -24.60 -17.94
CA PHE A 60 -18.36 -24.80 -16.95
C PHE A 60 -18.34 -26.28 -16.53
N ALA A 61 -18.31 -26.53 -15.22
CA ALA A 61 -18.42 -27.85 -14.61
C ALA A 61 -19.89 -28.22 -14.34
#